data_AF-A0A662VTT6-F1
#
_entry.id   AF-A0A662VTT6-F1
#
_cell.length_a   1.000
_cell.length_b   1.000
_cell.length_c   1.000
_cell.angle_alpha   90.00
_cell.angle_beta   90.00
_cell.angle_gamma   90.00
#
_symmetry.space_group_name_H-M   'P 1'
#
loop_
_entity.id
_entity.type
_entity.pdbx_description
1 polymer ?
#
loop_
_entity_poly.entity_id
_entity_poly.type
_entity_poly.pdbx_seq_one_letter_code
_entity_poly.pdbx_strand_id
1 'polypeptide(L)' 'MSSIQDKDIITYVLENIGKALRGEKLSGEEIVVTMFTSLFLAAAAAPLIVSTAFATYDELKKRKIIK' A
#
# COMPACT_ATOMS: atom_id res chain seq x y z
N MET A 1 7.81 6.37 -31.62
CA MET A 1 8.35 6.43 -30.24
C MET A 1 7.63 7.56 -29.51
N SER A 2 6.65 7.20 -28.69
CA SER A 2 5.82 8.03 -27.80
C SER A 2 5.07 7.01 -26.94
N SER A 3 4.86 7.10 -25.62
CA SER A 3 5.10 8.10 -24.59
C SER A 3 5.00 7.27 -23.30
N ILE A 4 5.98 7.33 -22.40
CA ILE A 4 5.82 6.86 -21.00
C ILE A 4 5.06 7.94 -20.19
N GLN A 5 4.58 8.98 -20.86
CA GLN A 5 4.19 10.27 -20.30
C GLN A 5 2.73 10.35 -19.84
N ASP A 6 1.87 9.36 -20.17
CA ASP A 6 0.42 9.44 -19.89
C ASP A 6 -0.14 8.34 -18.98
N LYS A 7 0.70 7.52 -18.34
CA LYS A 7 0.22 6.57 -17.31
C LYS A 7 0.27 7.24 -15.95
N ASP A 8 -0.91 7.48 -15.38
CA ASP A 8 -1.08 7.90 -14.00
C ASP A 8 -0.22 7.02 -13.06
N ILE A 9 0.45 7.65 -12.10
CA ILE A 9 1.40 7.01 -11.18
C ILE A 9 0.71 5.86 -10.43
N ILE A 10 -0.57 6.02 -10.12
CA ILE A 10 -1.38 4.98 -9.47
C ILE A 10 -1.53 3.76 -10.38
N THR A 11 -1.87 3.97 -11.66
CA THR A 11 -1.99 2.88 -12.65
C THR A 11 -0.67 2.16 -12.85
N TYR A 12 0.43 2.91 -12.94
CA TYR A 12 1.77 2.35 -13.07
C TYR A 12 2.15 1.45 -11.89
N VAL A 13 1.86 1.89 -10.66
CA VAL A 13 2.15 1.12 -9.44
C VAL A 13 1.25 -0.12 -9.33
N LEU A 14 -0.03 -0.01 -9.67
CA LEU A 14 -0.94 -1.16 -9.68
C LEU A 14 -0.51 -2.23 -10.70
N GLU A 15 -0.08 -1.82 -11.89
CA GLU A 15 0.45 -2.74 -12.90
C GLU A 15 1.73 -3.44 -12.41
N ASN A 16 2.63 -2.71 -11.75
CA ASN A 16 3.88 -3.27 -11.23
C ASN A 16 3.66 -4.20 -10.04
N ILE A 17 2.72 -3.87 -9.13
CA ILE A 17 2.29 -4.79 -8.07
C ILE A 17 1.69 -6.05 -8.69
N GLY A 18 0.84 -5.90 -9.71
CA GLY A 18 0.26 -7.04 -10.43
C GLY A 18 1.29 -7.92 -11.14
N LYS A 19 2.35 -7.34 -11.70
CA LYS A 19 3.50 -8.07 -12.26
C LYS A 19 4.30 -8.79 -11.15
N ALA A 20 4.57 -8.11 -10.03
CA ALA A 20 5.27 -8.68 -8.88
C ALA A 20 4.53 -9.89 -8.30
N LEU A 21 3.20 -9.82 -8.15
CA LEU A 21 2.36 -10.92 -7.67
C LEU A 21 2.33 -12.11 -8.64
N ARG A 22 2.53 -11.88 -9.94
CA ARG A 22 2.66 -12.91 -10.97
C ARG A 22 4.07 -13.52 -11.05
N GLY A 23 5.01 -13.04 -10.25
CA GLY A 23 6.41 -13.48 -10.27
C GLY A 23 7.21 -12.98 -11.48
N GLU A 24 6.68 -11.98 -12.21
CA GLU A 24 7.40 -11.35 -13.31
C GLU A 24 8.53 -10.48 -12.77
N LYS A 25 9.68 -10.48 -13.47
CA LYS A 25 10.81 -9.62 -13.10
C LYS A 25 10.47 -8.18 -13.41
N LEU A 26 10.46 -7.34 -12.38
CA LEU A 26 10.38 -5.90 -12.50
C LEU A 26 11.75 -5.33 -12.91
N SER A 27 11.73 -4.24 -13.68
CA SER A 27 12.92 -3.42 -13.94
C SER A 27 13.36 -2.70 -12.65
N GLY A 28 14.62 -2.26 -12.60
CA GLY A 28 15.14 -1.51 -11.45
C GLY A 28 14.33 -0.25 -11.14
N GLU A 29 13.87 0.45 -12.16
CA GLU A 29 13.01 1.65 -12.03
C GLU A 29 11.62 1.29 -11.49
N GLU A 30 11.01 0.21 -12.00
CA GLU A 30 9.69 -0.27 -11.54
C GLU A 30 9.73 -0.67 -10.06
N ILE A 31 10.82 -1.29 -9.61
CA ILE A 31 11.04 -1.68 -8.20
C ILE A 31 11.08 -0.44 -7.30
N VAL A 32 11.88 0.56 -7.66
CA VAL A 32 12.06 1.77 -6.85
C VAL A 32 10.74 2.52 -6.71
N VAL A 33 10.05 2.79 -7.82
CA VAL A 33 8.78 3.51 -7.80
C VAL A 33 7.71 2.75 -7.02
N THR A 34 7.63 1.43 -7.19
CA THR A 34 6.65 0.59 -6.47
C THR A 34 6.95 0.55 -4.97
N MET A 35 8.22 0.46 -4.56
CA MET A 35 8.61 0.53 -3.15
C MET A 35 8.26 1.87 -2.52
N PHE A 36 8.66 2.98 -3.14
CA PHE A 36 8.40 4.31 -2.57
C PHE A 36 6.90 4.60 -2.49
N THR A 37 6.13 4.21 -3.51
CA THR A 37 4.69 4.46 -3.52
C THR A 37 3.95 3.59 -2.51
N SER A 38 4.35 2.32 -2.36
CA SER A 38 3.76 1.44 -1.33
C SER A 38 4.10 1.91 0.08
N LEU A 39 5.32 2.38 0.33
CA LEU A 39 5.69 3.02 1.60
C LEU A 39 4.87 4.28 1.88
N PHE A 40 4.72 5.14 0.87
CA PHE A 40 3.91 6.35 0.99
C PHE A 40 2.45 6.02 1.33
N LEU A 41 1.86 5.04 0.63
CA LEU A 41 0.50 4.60 0.89
C LEU A 41 0.34 3.98 2.28
N ALA A 42 1.31 3.17 2.72
CA ALA A 42 1.32 2.60 4.07
C ALA A 42 1.43 3.69 5.14
N ALA A 43 2.27 4.71 4.93
CA ALA A 43 2.42 5.84 5.83
C ALA A 43 1.13 6.69 5.89
N ALA A 44 0.47 6.93 4.76
CA ALA A 44 -0.80 7.63 4.69
C ALA A 44 -1.95 6.85 5.36
N ALA A 45 -1.93 5.52 5.27
CA ALA A 45 -2.91 4.64 5.91
C ALA A 45 -2.64 4.40 7.41
N ALA A 46 -1.41 4.63 7.88
CA ALA A 46 -1.00 4.35 9.26
C ALA A 46 -1.89 5.04 10.33
N PRO A 47 -2.25 6.33 10.21
CA PRO A 47 -3.15 6.98 11.19
C PRO A 47 -4.52 6.32 11.26
N LEU A 48 -5.07 5.91 10.12
CA LEU A 48 -6.35 5.21 10.03
C LEU A 48 -6.27 3.82 10.69
N ILE A 49 -5.22 3.06 10.40
CA ILE A 49 -4.99 1.72 11.00
C ILE A 49 -4.81 1.84 12.51
N VAL A 50 -4.02 2.80 12.98
CA VAL A 50 -3.78 3.01 14.41
C VAL A 50 -5.07 3.44 15.10
N SER A 51 -5.82 4.40 14.56
CA SER A 51 -7.08 4.87 15.13
C SER A 51 -8.12 3.75 15.21
N THR A 52 -8.25 2.95 14.14
CA THR A 52 -9.20 1.83 14.10
C THR A 52 -8.77 0.70 15.04
N ALA A 53 -7.47 0.42 15.15
CA ALA A 53 -6.94 -0.56 16.09
C ALA A 53 -7.22 -0.16 17.55
N PHE A 54 -6.99 1.12 17.92
CA PHE A 54 -7.31 1.61 19.26
C PHE A 54 -8.82 1.58 19.54
N ALA A 55 -9.65 2.03 18.61
CA ALA A 55 -11.10 1.98 18.77
C ALA A 55 -11.61 0.55 18.95
N THR A 56 -11.08 -0.40 18.16
CA THR A 56 -11.42 -1.82 18.27
C THR A 56 -10.94 -2.39 19.60
N TYR A 57 -9.71 -2.07 20.03
CA TYR A 57 -9.18 -2.50 21.32
C TYR A 57 -10.06 -2.01 22.48
N ASP A 58 -10.44 -0.74 22.49
CA ASP A 58 -11.31 -0.16 23.50
C ASP A 58 -12.69 -0.82 23.51
N GLU A 59 -13.24 -1.13 22.34
CA GLU A 59 -14.53 -1.82 22.24
C GLU A 59 -14.47 -3.26 22.77
N LEU A 60 -13.42 -4.00 22.43
CA LEU A 60 -13.19 -5.36 22.91
C LEU A 60 -12.91 -5.38 24.43
N LYS A 61 -12.23 -4.36 24.96
CA LYS A 61 -12.00 -4.17 26.40
C LYS A 61 -13.29 -3.84 27.14
N LYS A 62 -14.13 -2.93 26.61
CA LYS A 62 -15.47 -2.64 27.15
C LYS A 62 -16.35 -3.89 27.20
N ARG A 63 -16.27 -4.74 26.17
CA ARG A 63 -16.96 -6.03 26.08
C ARG A 63 -16.32 -7.13 26.93
N LYS A 64 -15.22 -6.86 27.65
CA LYS A 64 -14.47 -7.81 28.49
C LYS A 64 -13.95 -9.05 27.74
N ILE A 65 -13.76 -8.96 26.43
CA ILE A 65 -13.23 -10.06 25.60
C ILE A 65 -11.71 -10.17 25.81
N ILE A 66 -11.04 -9.04 25.98
CA ILE A 66 -9.62 -8.91 26.28
C ILE A 66 -9.44 -8.08 27.56
N LYS A 67 -8.42 -8.43 28.35
CA LYS A 67 -8.09 -7.78 29.64
C LYS A 67 -7.15 -6.60 29.47
#